data_AF-A0A0F2QP85-F1
#
_entry.id   AF-A0A0F2QP85-F1
#
_cell.length_a   1.000
_cell.length_b   1.000
_cell.length_c   1.000
_cell.angle_alpha   90.00
_cell.angle_beta   90.00
_cell.angle_gamma   90.00
#
_symmetry.space_group_name_H-M   'P 1'
#
loop_
_entity.id
_entity.type
_entity.pdbx_description
1 polymer ?
#
loop_
_entity_poly.entity_id
_entity_poly.type
_entity_poly.pdbx_seq_one_letter_code
_entity_poly.pdbx_strand_id
1 'polypeptide(L)'
;MRMIILALAVWPLGTTAAEVQQVVAELPGSEAFEAPEALQAMDEGVVWLDLTLSPENDPSIRQADGTWAPLGTCDFGAVEASEISVPTGSNHMLLDVRLGSPDQHAANLLSCNYAPDLLTEDGLGHRTRVTGCYFAHPVSIPTAVQWVLNPLPAETCGYGD
;
A
#
# COMPACT_ATOMS: atom_id res chain seq x y z
N MET A 1 32.34 -58.14 -5.17
CA MET A 1 31.52 -57.06 -4.57
C MET A 1 31.70 -55.81 -5.40
N ARG A 2 30.70 -55.42 -6.19
CA ARG A 2 30.69 -54.16 -6.95
C ARG A 2 30.00 -53.09 -6.09
N MET A 3 30.75 -52.09 -5.64
CA MET A 3 30.19 -50.90 -4.98
C MET A 3 29.58 -49.98 -6.05
N ILE A 4 28.29 -49.70 -5.91
CA ILE A 4 27.59 -48.66 -6.66
C ILE A 4 27.68 -47.40 -5.81
N ILE A 5 28.36 -46.37 -6.29
CA ILE A 5 28.39 -45.04 -5.68
C ILE A 5 27.18 -44.28 -6.24
N LEU A 6 26.14 -44.08 -5.42
CA LEU A 6 25.07 -43.12 -5.72
C LEU A 6 25.62 -41.70 -5.52
N ALA A 7 25.76 -40.96 -6.62
CA ALA A 7 25.98 -39.53 -6.57
C ALA A 7 24.65 -38.82 -6.28
N LEU A 8 24.51 -38.27 -5.08
CA LEU A 8 23.42 -37.35 -4.72
C LEU A 8 23.68 -36.01 -5.40
N ALA A 9 22.92 -35.71 -6.44
CA ALA A 9 22.86 -34.38 -7.03
C ALA A 9 22.13 -33.45 -6.06
N VAL A 10 22.90 -32.61 -5.35
CA VAL A 10 22.36 -31.51 -4.56
C VAL A 10 22.04 -30.39 -5.53
N TRP A 11 20.76 -30.19 -5.85
CA TRP A 11 20.32 -28.99 -6.56
C TRP A 11 20.22 -27.84 -5.55
N PRO A 12 20.90 -26.70 -5.78
CA PRO A 12 20.63 -25.53 -4.97
C PRO A 12 19.22 -25.05 -5.31
N LEU A 13 18.31 -25.16 -4.34
CA LEU A 13 17.09 -24.36 -4.34
C LEU A 13 17.52 -22.91 -4.15
N GLY A 14 17.74 -22.21 -5.27
CA GLY A 14 17.89 -20.76 -5.26
C GLY A 14 16.51 -20.16 -5.01
N THR A 15 16.15 -19.93 -3.75
CA THR A 15 15.14 -18.93 -3.40
C THR A 15 15.78 -17.57 -3.63
N THR A 16 15.61 -17.01 -4.83
CA THR A 16 15.73 -15.56 -4.99
C THR A 16 14.61 -14.97 -4.15
N ALA A 17 14.95 -14.41 -2.98
CA ALA A 17 14.01 -13.55 -2.27
C ALA A 17 13.57 -12.48 -3.26
N ALA A 18 12.25 -12.34 -3.47
CA ALA A 18 11.73 -11.30 -4.33
C ALA A 18 12.24 -9.96 -3.79
N GLU A 19 12.81 -9.12 -4.66
CA GLU A 19 13.26 -7.79 -4.26
C GLU A 19 12.05 -6.97 -3.80
N VAL A 20 12.13 -6.42 -2.59
CA VAL A 20 11.07 -5.61 -2.01
C VAL A 20 11.25 -4.17 -2.49
N GLN A 21 10.28 -3.68 -3.25
CA GLN A 21 10.26 -2.29 -3.72
C GLN A 21 9.86 -1.36 -2.57
N GLN A 22 10.66 -0.35 -2.26
CA GLN A 22 10.30 0.67 -1.27
C GLN A 22 9.57 1.82 -1.96
N VAL A 23 8.28 1.97 -1.67
CA VAL A 23 7.44 3.03 -2.23
C VAL A 23 7.09 4.01 -1.11
N VAL A 24 7.91 5.04 -0.99
CA VAL A 24 7.71 6.14 -0.03
C VAL A 24 7.30 7.39 -0.80
N ALA A 25 6.12 7.92 -0.48
CA ALA A 25 5.60 9.08 -1.20
C ALA A 25 4.64 9.92 -0.35
N GLU A 26 4.43 11.15 -0.80
CA GLU A 26 3.42 12.05 -0.26
C GLU A 26 2.51 12.53 -1.40
N LEU A 27 1.19 12.47 -1.18
CA LEU A 27 0.23 13.13 -2.05
C LEU A 27 0.04 14.58 -1.56
N PRO A 28 0.30 15.57 -2.42
CA PRO A 28 0.25 16.98 -2.05
C PRO A 28 -1.20 17.40 -1.71
N GLY A 29 -1.38 18.63 -1.22
CA GLY A 29 -2.71 19.16 -0.88
C GLY A 29 -3.51 19.62 -2.11
N SER A 30 -4.15 20.78 -1.99
CA SER A 30 -5.13 21.33 -2.94
C SER A 30 -4.62 21.66 -4.36
N GLU A 31 -3.33 21.47 -4.66
CA GLU A 31 -2.78 21.74 -5.99
C GLU A 31 -3.02 20.56 -6.93
N ALA A 32 -3.23 20.84 -8.23
CA ALA A 32 -3.31 19.76 -9.21
C ALA A 32 -1.97 19.04 -9.33
N PHE A 33 -2.00 17.71 -9.25
CA PHE A 33 -0.79 16.89 -9.26
C PHE A 33 -0.93 15.65 -10.15
N GLU A 34 0.22 15.06 -10.45
CA GLU A 34 0.36 13.70 -10.98
C GLU A 34 0.89 12.80 -9.87
N ALA A 35 0.66 11.48 -9.97
CA ALA A 35 1.17 10.55 -8.97
C ALA A 35 2.67 10.77 -8.73
N PRO A 36 3.15 10.74 -7.47
CA PRO A 36 4.57 10.83 -7.15
C PRO A 36 5.43 9.81 -7.93
N GLU A 37 6.68 10.17 -8.24
CA GLU A 37 7.61 9.33 -9.01
C GLU A 37 7.74 7.90 -8.46
N ALA A 38 7.79 7.76 -7.12
CA ALA A 38 7.88 6.44 -6.48
C ALA A 38 6.67 5.53 -6.77
N LEU A 39 5.47 6.11 -6.94
CA LEU A 39 4.29 5.35 -7.35
C LEU A 39 4.28 5.06 -8.85
N GLN A 40 4.77 5.99 -9.68
CA GLN A 40 4.87 5.81 -11.13
C GLN A 40 5.92 4.74 -11.52
N ALA A 41 7.00 4.64 -10.74
CA ALA A 41 8.09 3.70 -10.96
C ALA A 41 7.82 2.29 -10.40
N MET A 42 6.63 2.07 -9.82
CA MET A 42 6.26 0.77 -9.26
C MET A 42 6.11 -0.27 -10.36
N ASP A 43 6.66 -1.47 -10.11
CA ASP A 43 6.52 -2.65 -10.95
C ASP A 43 5.67 -3.73 -10.26
N GLU A 44 5.19 -4.69 -11.05
CA GLU A 44 4.51 -5.87 -10.49
C GLU A 44 5.47 -6.63 -9.54
N GLY A 45 5.06 -6.82 -8.28
CA GLY A 45 5.92 -7.49 -7.29
C GLY A 45 5.64 -7.11 -5.85
N VAL A 46 6.57 -7.43 -4.95
CA VAL A 46 6.45 -7.10 -3.53
C VAL A 46 6.80 -5.64 -3.30
N VAL A 47 5.92 -4.93 -2.60
CA VAL A 47 6.02 -3.51 -2.28
C VAL A 47 5.90 -3.32 -0.77
N TRP A 48 6.87 -2.63 -0.21
CA TRP A 48 6.71 -1.94 1.05
C TRP A 48 6.21 -0.52 0.79
N LEU A 49 4.98 -0.23 1.22
CA LEU A 49 4.33 1.06 1.00
C LEU A 49 4.42 1.91 2.27
N ASP A 50 4.79 3.17 2.09
CA ASP A 50 4.63 4.24 3.07
C ASP A 50 4.13 5.51 2.37
N LEU A 51 2.81 5.65 2.30
CA LEU A 51 2.14 6.73 1.60
C LEU A 51 1.48 7.68 2.58
N THR A 52 1.86 8.95 2.52
CA THR A 52 1.21 10.03 3.27
C THR A 52 0.29 10.82 2.35
N LEU A 53 -0.89 11.19 2.82
CA LEU A 53 -1.91 11.89 2.07
C LEU A 53 -2.31 13.15 2.84
N SER A 54 -2.38 14.26 2.11
CA SER A 54 -2.99 15.48 2.62
C SER A 54 -4.52 15.28 2.76
N PRO A 55 -5.21 15.99 3.67
CA PRO A 55 -6.66 15.83 3.89
C PRO A 55 -7.52 15.90 2.63
N GLU A 56 -7.12 16.74 1.66
CA GLU A 56 -7.83 16.91 0.39
C GLU A 56 -7.79 15.64 -0.49
N ASN A 57 -6.86 14.74 -0.20
CA ASN A 57 -6.63 13.48 -0.91
C ASN A 57 -6.92 12.28 -0.02
N ASP A 58 -7.72 12.45 1.03
CA ASP A 58 -8.17 11.35 1.86
C ASP A 58 -8.80 10.23 0.99
N PRO A 59 -8.49 8.97 1.29
CA PRO A 59 -8.93 7.86 0.46
C PRO A 59 -10.43 7.64 0.59
N SER A 60 -11.01 6.99 -0.41
CA SER A 60 -12.34 6.39 -0.27
C SER A 60 -12.22 4.99 0.34
N ILE A 61 -13.11 4.65 1.27
CA ILE A 61 -13.20 3.36 1.93
C ILE A 61 -14.33 2.53 1.33
N ARG A 62 -14.04 1.25 1.05
CA ARG A 62 -15.05 0.29 0.63
C ARG A 62 -15.91 -0.14 1.82
N GLN A 63 -17.21 0.12 1.70
CA GLN A 63 -18.22 -0.24 2.69
C GLN A 63 -18.60 -1.72 2.59
N ALA A 64 -19.24 -2.25 3.64
CA ALA A 64 -19.67 -3.65 3.69
C ALA A 64 -20.72 -4.02 2.62
N ASP A 65 -21.50 -3.04 2.15
CA ASP A 65 -22.45 -3.21 1.04
C ASP A 65 -21.79 -3.13 -0.35
N GLY A 66 -20.47 -2.94 -0.40
CA GLY A 66 -19.67 -2.84 -1.62
C GLY A 66 -19.61 -1.46 -2.24
N THR A 67 -20.27 -0.44 -1.65
CA THR A 67 -20.16 0.95 -2.09
C THR A 67 -18.86 1.59 -1.61
N TRP A 68 -18.51 2.74 -2.19
CA TRP A 68 -17.36 3.55 -1.79
C TRP A 68 -17.84 4.83 -1.15
N ALA A 69 -17.26 5.17 0.00
CA ALA A 69 -17.53 6.42 0.71
C ALA A 69 -16.22 7.11 1.08
N PRO A 70 -16.16 8.45 1.12
CA PRO A 70 -14.99 9.16 1.63
C PRO A 70 -14.61 8.69 3.03
N LEU A 71 -13.32 8.75 3.36
CA LEU A 71 -12.89 8.75 4.76
C LEU A 71 -13.64 9.88 5.47
N GLY A 72 -14.41 9.53 6.49
CA GLY A 72 -15.24 10.47 7.25
C GLY A 72 -14.41 11.33 8.20
N THR A 73 -14.91 11.56 9.41
CA THR A 73 -14.13 12.24 10.45
C THR A 73 -12.94 11.36 10.87
N CYS A 74 -11.75 11.95 10.83
CA CYS A 74 -10.47 11.31 11.08
C CYS A 74 -10.08 11.55 12.55
N ASP A 75 -10.58 10.73 13.48
CA ASP A 75 -10.48 10.90 14.95
C ASP A 75 -9.09 10.63 15.55
N PHE A 76 -8.05 10.64 14.72
CA PHE A 76 -6.68 10.21 15.00
C PHE A 76 -6.54 8.72 15.37
N GLY A 77 -5.46 8.09 14.88
CA GLY A 77 -5.16 6.68 15.11
C GLY A 77 -5.56 5.77 13.95
N ALA A 78 -5.67 4.48 14.24
CA ALA A 78 -5.99 3.45 13.25
C ALA A 78 -7.42 3.62 12.73
N VAL A 79 -7.59 3.44 11.42
CA VAL A 79 -8.89 3.45 10.75
C VAL A 79 -9.20 2.04 10.26
N GLU A 80 -10.34 1.52 10.69
CA GLU A 80 -10.83 0.21 10.25
C GLU A 80 -11.33 0.31 8.80
N ALA A 81 -10.61 -0.35 7.90
CA ALA A 81 -10.98 -0.49 6.49
C ALA A 81 -10.46 -1.83 5.96
N SER A 82 -11.20 -2.46 5.04
CA SER A 82 -10.75 -3.68 4.36
C SER A 82 -10.07 -3.36 3.04
N GLU A 83 -10.55 -2.33 2.35
CA GLU A 83 -10.05 -1.87 1.06
C GLU A 83 -10.28 -0.36 0.94
N ILE A 84 -9.29 0.32 0.36
CA ILE A 84 -9.31 1.76 0.09
C ILE A 84 -8.96 2.04 -1.36
N SER A 85 -9.45 3.17 -1.88
CA SER A 85 -9.07 3.72 -3.17
C SER A 85 -8.44 5.09 -2.95
N VAL A 86 -7.23 5.27 -3.46
CA VAL A 86 -6.40 6.45 -3.23
C VAL A 86 -6.40 7.34 -4.48
N PRO A 87 -6.70 8.65 -4.35
CA PRO A 87 -6.72 9.56 -5.48
C PRO A 87 -5.29 9.97 -5.87
N THR A 88 -4.68 9.26 -6.82
CA THR A 88 -3.27 9.49 -7.22
C THR A 88 -3.08 10.59 -8.27
N GLY A 89 -4.00 11.55 -8.35
CA GLY A 89 -3.89 12.69 -9.25
C GLY A 89 -4.29 12.40 -10.71
N SER A 90 -3.74 13.20 -11.63
CA SER A 90 -4.28 13.37 -13.00
C SER A 90 -3.67 12.46 -14.06
N ASN A 91 -2.61 11.72 -13.74
CA ASN A 91 -1.82 10.95 -14.70
C ASN A 91 -2.38 9.55 -14.99
N HIS A 92 -3.70 9.38 -14.91
CA HIS A 92 -4.36 8.13 -15.26
C HIS A 92 -3.84 6.92 -14.45
N MET A 93 -3.43 7.14 -13.21
CA MET A 93 -3.11 6.08 -12.27
C MET A 93 -4.24 5.98 -11.25
N LEU A 94 -4.65 4.77 -10.90
CA LEU A 94 -5.55 4.46 -9.80
C LEU A 94 -4.82 3.53 -8.84
N LEU A 95 -5.00 3.72 -7.53
CA LEU A 95 -4.38 2.88 -6.52
C LEU A 95 -5.44 2.35 -5.56
N ASP A 96 -5.73 1.06 -5.68
CA ASP A 96 -6.62 0.34 -4.76
C ASP A 96 -5.78 -0.53 -3.83
N VAL A 97 -5.96 -0.33 -2.52
CA VAL A 97 -5.19 -1.00 -1.48
C VAL A 97 -6.10 -1.85 -0.64
N ARG A 98 -5.88 -3.17 -0.66
CA ARG A 98 -6.54 -4.12 0.23
C ARG A 98 -5.71 -4.24 1.49
N LEU A 99 -6.22 -3.76 2.61
CA LEU A 99 -5.49 -3.76 3.89
C LEU A 99 -5.40 -5.17 4.48
N GLY A 100 -6.40 -6.00 4.21
CA GLY A 100 -6.51 -7.35 4.77
C GLY A 100 -7.07 -7.34 6.19
N SER A 101 -6.98 -8.47 6.89
CA SER A 101 -7.37 -8.54 8.31
C SER A 101 -6.21 -8.13 9.22
N PRO A 102 -6.47 -7.38 10.32
CA PRO A 102 -5.45 -7.02 11.30
C PRO A 102 -4.70 -8.23 11.89
N ASP A 103 -5.39 -9.36 12.09
CA ASP A 103 -4.79 -10.58 12.66
C ASP A 103 -3.71 -11.21 11.75
N GLN A 104 -3.84 -11.06 10.44
CA GLN A 104 -2.91 -11.65 9.46
C GLN A 104 -1.95 -10.61 8.87
N HIS A 105 -2.31 -9.33 8.93
CA HIS A 105 -1.62 -8.24 8.24
C HIS A 105 -1.42 -7.06 9.20
N ALA A 106 -0.91 -7.31 10.40
CA ALA A 106 -0.77 -6.30 11.46
C ALA A 106 0.12 -5.10 11.09
N ALA A 107 0.99 -5.24 10.07
CA ALA A 107 1.80 -4.14 9.54
C ALA A 107 1.06 -3.26 8.52
N ASN A 108 -0.10 -3.71 8.04
CA ASN A 108 -0.92 -2.99 7.08
C ASN A 108 -1.90 -2.11 7.83
N LEU A 109 -1.83 -0.80 7.59
CA LEU A 109 -2.55 0.18 8.38
C LEU A 109 -2.95 1.38 7.53
N LEU A 110 -4.22 1.74 7.63
CA LEU A 110 -4.70 3.10 7.35
C LEU A 110 -4.77 3.84 8.69
N SER A 111 -4.17 5.02 8.76
CA SER A 111 -4.15 5.82 9.99
C SER A 111 -4.34 7.30 9.74
N CYS A 112 -4.95 7.95 10.73
CA CYS A 112 -5.14 9.37 10.86
C CYS A 112 -4.07 9.93 11.80
N ASN A 113 -3.11 10.69 11.27
CA ASN A 113 -2.00 11.21 12.07
C ASN A 113 -2.19 12.71 12.33
N TYR A 114 -2.00 13.13 13.57
CA TYR A 114 -2.07 14.54 13.94
C TYR A 114 -1.01 15.36 13.19
N ALA A 115 -1.44 16.45 12.55
CA ALA A 115 -0.60 17.33 11.75
C ALA A 115 -0.81 18.79 12.20
N PRO A 116 0.00 19.30 13.15
CA PRO A 116 -0.20 20.64 13.71
C PRO A 116 0.00 21.77 12.69
N ASP A 117 0.74 21.51 11.61
CA ASP A 117 0.93 22.40 10.48
C ASP A 117 -0.35 22.62 9.66
N LEU A 118 -1.35 21.74 9.81
CA LEU A 118 -2.63 21.78 9.09
C LEU A 118 -3.81 22.17 9.99
N LEU A 119 -3.54 22.71 11.18
CA LEU A 119 -4.58 23.21 12.08
C LEU A 119 -5.36 24.37 11.44
N THR A 120 -6.68 24.30 11.51
CA THR A 120 -7.59 25.38 11.09
C THR A 120 -8.54 25.74 12.23
N GLU A 121 -9.31 26.83 12.09
CA GLU A 121 -10.33 27.19 13.10
C GLU A 121 -11.41 26.11 13.26
N ASP A 122 -11.64 25.32 12.21
CA ASP A 122 -12.71 24.32 12.12
C ASP A 122 -12.22 22.87 12.26
N GLY A 123 -10.91 22.63 12.38
CA GLY A 123 -10.34 21.29 12.30
C GLY A 123 -9.01 21.11 13.02
N LEU A 124 -8.80 19.91 13.57
CA LEU A 124 -7.61 19.58 14.37
C LEU A 124 -6.35 19.29 13.53
N GLY A 125 -6.44 19.32 12.20
CA GLY A 125 -5.31 19.06 11.29
C GLY A 125 -4.86 17.61 11.32
N HIS A 126 -4.98 16.91 10.19
CA HIS A 126 -4.53 15.53 10.06
C HIS A 126 -3.77 15.29 8.75
N ARG A 127 -3.02 14.21 8.71
CA ARG A 127 -2.56 13.56 7.49
C ARG A 127 -2.97 12.12 7.54
N THR A 128 -3.50 11.61 6.45
CA THR A 128 -3.81 10.20 6.34
C THR A 128 -2.55 9.46 5.92
N ARG A 129 -2.30 8.28 6.48
CA ARG A 129 -1.12 7.47 6.16
C ARG A 129 -1.53 6.03 5.90
N VAL A 130 -1.07 5.49 4.78
CA VAL A 130 -1.24 4.10 4.37
C VAL A 130 0.14 3.44 4.41
N THR A 131 0.32 2.46 5.29
CA THR A 131 1.55 1.70 5.40
C THR A 131 1.28 0.22 5.27
N GLY A 132 2.24 -0.54 4.74
CA GLY A 132 2.15 -1.99 4.80
C GLY A 132 3.05 -2.74 3.82
N CYS A 133 2.89 -4.05 3.82
CA CYS A 133 3.52 -4.95 2.86
C CYS A 133 2.46 -5.50 1.91
N TYR A 134 2.70 -5.36 0.61
CA TYR A 134 1.74 -5.71 -0.42
C TYR A 134 2.38 -6.40 -1.61
N PHE A 135 1.59 -7.18 -2.34
CA PHE A 135 1.88 -7.56 -3.71
C PHE A 135 1.15 -6.62 -4.65
N ALA A 136 1.90 -5.82 -5.41
CA ALA A 136 1.39 -4.91 -6.42
C ALA A 136 1.09 -5.65 -7.72
N HIS A 137 -0.14 -5.53 -8.20
CA HIS A 137 -0.57 -6.09 -9.48
C HIS A 137 -1.16 -5.00 -10.38
N PRO A 138 -0.62 -4.79 -11.60
CA PRO A 138 -1.14 -3.79 -12.52
C PRO A 138 -2.30 -4.37 -13.32
N VAL A 139 -3.41 -3.64 -13.36
CA VAL A 139 -4.56 -3.89 -14.22
C VAL A 139 -4.62 -2.77 -15.25
N SER A 140 -4.42 -3.12 -16.52
CA SER A 140 -4.59 -2.17 -17.62
C SER A 140 -6.08 -1.89 -17.84
N ILE A 141 -6.45 -0.63 -17.78
CA ILE A 141 -7.78 -0.13 -18.16
C ILE A 141 -7.65 0.85 -19.34
N PRO A 142 -8.70 1.11 -20.14
CA PRO A 142 -8.58 1.72 -21.47
C PRO A 142 -7.81 3.06 -21.54
N THR A 143 -7.74 3.81 -20.44
CA THR A 143 -7.06 5.11 -20.38
C THR A 143 -6.07 5.22 -19.24
N ALA A 144 -5.87 4.17 -18.45
CA ALA A 144 -5.21 4.25 -17.15
C ALA A 144 -4.57 2.93 -16.72
N VAL A 145 -3.70 3.00 -15.72
CA VAL A 145 -3.20 1.82 -14.99
C VAL A 145 -3.83 1.85 -13.61
N GLN A 146 -4.48 0.76 -13.24
CA GLN A 146 -4.96 0.53 -11.89
C GLN A 146 -3.98 -0.41 -11.19
N TRP A 147 -3.37 0.07 -10.12
CA TRP A 147 -2.58 -0.77 -9.22
C TRP A 147 -3.49 -1.33 -8.14
N VAL A 148 -3.55 -2.66 -8.06
CA VAL A 148 -4.22 -3.37 -6.98
C VAL A 148 -3.16 -3.92 -6.04
N LEU A 149 -3.07 -3.37 -4.84
CA LEU A 149 -2.17 -3.83 -3.79
C LEU A 149 -2.88 -4.88 -2.93
N ASN A 150 -2.36 -6.10 -2.94
CA ASN A 150 -2.89 -7.21 -2.17
C ASN A 150 -2.06 -7.40 -0.90
N PRO A 151 -2.67 -7.61 0.27
CA PRO A 151 -1.94 -7.61 1.53
C PRO A 151 -1.03 -8.83 1.63
N LEU A 152 0.16 -8.63 2.19
CA LEU A 152 1.12 -9.68 2.52
C LEU A 152 1.44 -9.64 4.02
N PRO A 153 1.85 -10.77 4.61
CA PRO A 153 2.41 -10.78 5.97
C PRO A 153 3.63 -9.86 6.08
N ALA A 154 3.78 -9.22 7.24
CA ALA A 154 4.83 -8.24 7.52
C ALA A 154 6.26 -8.78 7.26
N GLU A 155 6.48 -10.05 7.58
CA GLU A 155 7.74 -10.79 7.35
C GLU A 155 8.17 -10.79 5.87
N THR A 156 7.23 -10.68 4.93
CA THR A 156 7.55 -10.65 3.49
C THR A 156 8.33 -9.40 3.10
N CYS A 157 8.11 -8.29 3.81
CA CYS A 157 8.87 -7.05 3.64
C CYS A 157 10.01 -6.90 4.67
N GLY A 158 10.33 -7.94 5.43
CA GLY A 158 11.40 -7.92 6.43
C GLY A 158 11.03 -7.24 7.75
N TYR A 159 9.73 -7.10 8.07
CA TYR A 159 9.30 -6.69 9.41
C TYR A 159 9.14 -7.90 10.33
N GLY A 160 9.74 -7.86 11.51
CA GLY A 160 9.54 -8.85 12.58
C GLY A 160 10.69 -9.82 12.84
N ASP A 161 11.92 -9.52 12.38
CA ASP A 161 13.15 -10.14 12.89
C ASP A 161 13.57 -9.56 14.26
#